data_AF-A0AAU0VX77-F1
#
_entry.id   AF-A0AAU0VX77-F1
#
_cell.length_a   1.000
_cell.length_b   1.000
_cell.length_c   1.000
_cell.angle_alpha   90.00
_cell.angle_beta   90.00
_cell.angle_gamma   90.00
#
_symmetry.space_group_name_H-M   'P 1'
#
loop_
_entity.id
_entity.type
_entity.pdbx_description
1 polymer ?
#
loop_
_entity_poly.entity_id
_entity_poly.type
_entity_poly.pdbx_seq_one_letter_code
_entity_poly.pdbx_strand_id
1 'polypeptide(L)'
;MARTMTPVERAARDALKPYVRAGHMRQGEASKTVRDGLPIIEPVIRAELQKHEFGSAFYYGTKVTRAREEYNAATTPVARHMKRGRLAVAEMTAAVYKAVRADYKTAEEIEREDREAPLLAAALDVVKEEVEQITTPATENAAA
;
A
#
# COMPACT_ATOMS: atom_id res chain seq x y z
N MET A 1 3.29 13.19 31.72
CA MET A 1 3.32 11.75 31.40
C MET A 1 3.70 11.59 29.94
N ALA A 2 4.75 10.82 29.62
CA ALA A 2 5.05 10.50 28.22
C ALA A 2 3.96 9.56 27.69
N ARG A 3 3.28 9.94 26.61
CA ARG A 3 2.28 9.10 25.97
C ARG A 3 2.98 7.85 25.42
N THR A 4 2.61 6.67 25.91
CA THR A 4 3.12 5.41 25.37
C THR A 4 2.66 5.26 23.92
N MET A 5 3.61 5.12 23.00
CA MET A 5 3.34 4.97 21.57
C MET A 5 2.73 3.59 21.30
N THR A 6 1.56 3.57 20.67
CA THR A 6 0.85 2.33 20.35
C THR A 6 1.59 1.53 19.26
N PRO A 7 1.37 0.21 19.15
CA PRO A 7 1.92 -0.60 18.05
C PRO A 7 1.53 -0.06 16.67
N VAL A 8 0.30 0.42 16.53
CA VAL A 8 -0.23 1.00 15.29
C VAL A 8 0.46 2.33 14.95
N GLU A 9 0.62 3.23 15.93
CA GLU A 9 1.34 4.50 15.72
C GLU A 9 2.81 4.24 15.35
N ARG A 10 3.43 3.25 16.00
CA ARG A 10 4.80 2.82 15.68
C ARG A 10 4.90 2.34 14.24
N ALA A 11 4.00 1.46 13.79
CA ALA A 11 3.98 0.94 12.43
C ALA A 11 3.82 2.07 11.39
N ALA A 12 2.91 3.02 11.64
CA ALA A 12 2.72 4.18 10.76
C ALA A 12 4.00 5.04 10.65
N ARG A 13 4.66 5.32 11.78
CA ARG A 13 5.93 6.08 11.80
C ARG A 13 7.06 5.32 11.10
N ASP A 14 7.17 4.02 11.34
CA ASP A 14 8.20 3.17 10.75
C ASP A 14 8.10 3.11 9.24
N ALA A 15 6.87 3.07 8.69
CA ALA A 15 6.62 3.13 7.25
C ALA A 15 7.11 4.43 6.59
N LEU A 16 7.11 5.56 7.30
CA LEU A 16 7.57 6.85 6.78
C LEU A 16 9.08 7.10 6.95
N LYS A 17 9.77 6.34 7.81
CA LYS A 17 11.22 6.51 8.06
C LYS A 17 12.08 6.45 6.78
N PRO A 18 11.85 5.55 5.82
CA PRO A 18 12.62 5.52 4.57
C PRO A 18 12.54 6.84 3.79
N TYR A 19 11.38 7.50 3.77
CA TYR A 19 11.19 8.78 3.09
C TYR A 19 11.93 9.92 3.77
N VAL A 20 11.99 9.91 5.10
CA VAL A 20 12.79 10.88 5.86
C VAL A 20 14.27 10.67 5.60
N ARG A 21 14.74 9.42 5.68
CA ARG A 21 16.16 9.07 5.44
C ARG A 21 16.62 9.42 4.03
N ALA A 22 15.75 9.24 3.03
CA ALA A 22 16.03 9.59 1.64
C ALA A 22 15.92 11.10 1.34
N GLY A 23 15.63 11.95 2.34
CA GLY A 23 15.45 13.39 2.15
C GLY A 23 14.19 13.76 1.36
N HIS A 24 13.25 12.81 1.24
CA HIS A 24 12.03 12.95 0.46
C HIS A 24 10.86 13.56 1.23
N MET A 25 10.98 13.58 2.55
CA MET A 25 10.02 14.10 3.52
C MET A 25 10.79 14.64 4.72
N ARG A 26 10.41 15.81 5.25
CA ARG A 26 11.00 16.31 6.50
C ARG A 26 10.44 15.54 7.69
N GLN A 27 11.20 15.42 8.77
CA GLN A 27 10.75 14.75 10.00
C GLN A 27 9.44 15.35 10.56
N GLY A 28 9.27 16.68 10.46
CA GLY A 28 8.06 17.37 10.87
C GLY A 28 6.85 17.05 9.98
N GLU A 29 7.06 16.88 8.67
CA GLU A 29 6.03 16.46 7.72
C GLU A 29 5.60 15.03 8.00
N ALA A 30 6.54 14.10 8.18
CA ALA A 30 6.23 12.70 8.54
C ALA A 30 5.42 12.63 9.85
N SER A 31 5.82 13.39 10.86
CA SER A 31 5.10 13.46 12.13
C SER A 31 3.70 14.05 11.98
N LYS A 32 3.53 15.06 11.13
CA LYS A 32 2.22 15.64 10.80
C LYS A 32 1.35 14.63 10.04
N THR A 33 1.89 13.95 9.04
CA THR A 33 1.18 12.92 8.27
C THR A 33 0.64 11.81 9.17
N VAL A 34 1.44 11.31 10.12
CA VAL A 34 0.94 10.33 11.09
C VAL A 34 -0.11 10.94 12.01
N ARG A 35 0.14 12.13 12.58
CA ARG A 35 -0.80 12.78 13.51
C ARG A 35 -2.17 13.02 12.88
N ASP A 36 -2.19 13.52 11.65
CA ASP A 36 -3.41 13.94 10.98
C ASP A 36 -4.08 12.76 10.26
N GLY A 37 -3.29 11.82 9.73
CA GLY A 37 -3.78 10.69 8.94
C GLY A 37 -4.19 9.46 9.75
N LEU A 38 -3.45 9.13 10.83
CA LEU A 38 -3.72 7.91 11.60
C LEU A 38 -5.12 7.87 12.21
N PRO A 39 -5.67 8.97 12.78
CA PRO A 39 -7.04 8.99 13.30
C PRO A 39 -8.13 8.74 12.24
N ILE A 40 -7.79 8.82 10.95
CA ILE A 40 -8.71 8.53 9.84
C ILE A 40 -8.51 7.09 9.36
N ILE A 41 -7.26 6.68 9.17
CA ILE A 41 -6.91 5.39 8.56
C ILE A 41 -7.22 4.22 9.50
N GLU A 42 -6.86 4.32 10.77
CA GLU A 42 -7.04 3.21 11.72
C GLU A 42 -8.52 2.83 11.89
N PRO A 43 -9.47 3.76 12.14
CA PRO A 43 -10.89 3.41 12.27
C PRO A 43 -11.47 2.77 11.00
N VAL A 44 -11.07 3.25 9.82
CA VAL A 44 -11.52 2.68 8.54
C VAL A 44 -11.07 1.23 8.41
N ILE A 45 -9.79 0.96 8.67
CA ILE A 45 -9.24 -0.41 8.64
C ILE A 45 -9.93 -1.32 9.64
N ARG A 46 -10.17 -0.83 10.88
CA ARG A 46 -10.87 -1.59 11.91
C ARG A 46 -12.30 -1.93 11.46
N ALA A 47 -13.01 -0.97 10.88
CA ALA A 47 -14.36 -1.19 10.37
C ALA A 47 -14.38 -2.21 9.21
N GLU A 48 -13.42 -2.15 8.28
CA GLU A 48 -13.30 -3.12 7.19
C GLU A 48 -13.02 -4.54 7.70
N LEU A 49 -12.13 -4.68 8.70
CA LEU A 49 -11.81 -5.96 9.32
C LEU A 49 -12.99 -6.54 10.11
N GLN A 50 -13.75 -5.70 10.82
CA GLN A 50 -14.94 -6.12 11.56
C GLN A 50 -16.05 -6.65 10.66
N LYS A 51 -16.21 -6.09 9.46
CA LYS A 51 -17.26 -6.49 8.52
C LYS A 51 -16.87 -7.68 7.63
N HIS A 52 -15.62 -8.17 7.72
CA HIS A 52 -15.06 -9.19 6.83
C HIS A 52 -15.21 -8.86 5.33
N GLU A 53 -15.29 -7.58 4.97
CA GLU A 53 -15.68 -7.15 3.63
C GLU A 53 -14.51 -7.22 2.63
N PHE A 54 -13.44 -6.43 2.82
CA PHE A 54 -12.37 -6.30 1.80
C PHE A 54 -10.95 -6.09 2.34
N GLY A 55 -10.74 -6.04 3.66
CA GLY A 55 -9.43 -5.76 4.26
C GLY A 55 -8.46 -6.95 4.22
N SER A 56 -7.58 -7.01 3.21
CA SER A 56 -6.54 -8.05 3.10
C SER A 56 -5.13 -7.52 2.81
N ALA A 57 -4.11 -8.30 3.16
CA ALA A 57 -2.72 -7.98 2.81
C ALA A 57 -2.52 -7.88 1.29
N PHE A 58 -3.26 -8.69 0.51
CA PHE A 58 -3.29 -8.59 -0.96
C PHE A 58 -3.85 -7.24 -1.43
N TYR A 59 -4.98 -6.79 -0.86
CA TYR A 59 -5.60 -5.51 -1.22
C TYR A 59 -4.66 -4.33 -0.95
N TYR A 60 -4.13 -4.23 0.27
CA TYR A 60 -3.21 -3.16 0.65
C TYR A 60 -1.87 -3.24 -0.10
N GLY A 61 -1.37 -4.46 -0.36
CA GLY A 61 -0.19 -4.70 -1.19
C GLY A 61 -0.37 -4.18 -2.62
N THR A 62 -1.50 -4.47 -3.26
CA THR A 62 -1.83 -4.02 -4.61
C THR A 62 -1.89 -2.49 -4.71
N LYS A 63 -2.42 -1.82 -3.67
CA LYS A 63 -2.42 -0.34 -3.62
C LYS A 63 -1.01 0.24 -3.54
N VAL A 64 -0.10 -0.40 -2.79
CA VAL A 64 1.31 -0.01 -2.72
C VAL A 64 2.00 -0.22 -4.06
N THR A 65 1.83 -1.40 -4.68
CA THR A 65 2.40 -1.70 -6.01
C THR A 65 1.96 -0.69 -7.05
N ARG A 66 0.65 -0.41 -7.16
CA ARG A 66 0.13 0.61 -8.08
C ARG A 66 0.69 2.00 -7.79
N ALA A 67 0.80 2.40 -6.52
CA ALA A 67 1.39 3.69 -6.17
C ALA A 67 2.88 3.77 -6.55
N ARG A 68 3.59 2.64 -6.48
CA ARG A 68 5.00 2.51 -6.88
C ARG A 68 5.14 2.64 -8.39
N GLU A 69 4.30 1.95 -9.16
CA GLU A 69 4.24 2.07 -10.62
C GLU A 69 3.94 3.51 -11.05
N GLU A 70 2.93 4.15 -10.47
CA GLU A 70 2.60 5.54 -10.76
C GLU A 70 3.76 6.50 -10.41
N TYR A 71 4.52 6.22 -9.36
CA TYR A 71 5.72 6.98 -9.02
C TYR A 71 6.86 6.77 -10.03
N ASN A 72 7.10 5.53 -10.44
CA ASN A 72 8.14 5.18 -11.43
C ASN A 72 7.83 5.75 -12.81
N ALA A 73 6.56 5.77 -13.21
CA ALA A 73 6.09 6.33 -14.48
C ALA A 73 6.08 7.87 -14.51
N ALA A 74 6.14 8.54 -13.35
CA ALA A 74 6.13 10.00 -13.30
C ALA A 74 7.43 10.60 -13.85
N THR A 75 7.32 11.44 -14.88
CA THR A 75 8.47 12.03 -15.58
C THR A 75 8.78 13.45 -15.12
N THR A 76 7.79 14.22 -14.66
CA THR A 76 8.01 15.61 -14.21
C THR A 76 8.34 15.68 -12.71
N PRO A 77 9.13 16.68 -12.27
CA PRO A 77 9.46 16.85 -10.85
C PRO A 77 8.23 16.98 -9.94
N VAL A 78 7.21 17.73 -10.38
CA VAL A 78 5.95 17.92 -9.65
C VAL A 78 5.18 16.61 -9.54
N ALA A 79 5.05 15.85 -10.64
CA ALA A 79 4.37 14.56 -10.62
C ALA A 79 5.12 13.57 -9.71
N ARG A 80 6.44 13.50 -9.78
CA ARG A 80 7.25 12.65 -8.90
C ARG A 80 7.03 13.01 -7.43
N HIS A 81 7.00 14.29 -7.08
CA HIS A 81 6.72 14.74 -5.72
C HIS A 81 5.34 14.25 -5.24
N MET A 82 4.29 14.48 -6.03
CA MET A 82 2.93 14.07 -5.67
C MET A 82 2.79 12.55 -5.56
N LYS A 83 3.29 11.80 -6.55
CA LYS A 83 3.20 10.33 -6.57
C LYS A 83 4.00 9.69 -5.45
N ARG A 84 5.13 10.28 -5.07
CA ARG A 84 5.89 9.86 -3.89
C ARG A 84 5.11 10.06 -2.59
N GLY A 85 4.42 11.19 -2.44
CA GLY A 85 3.54 11.42 -1.29
C GLY A 85 2.42 10.38 -1.21
N ARG A 86 1.79 10.07 -2.35
CA ARG A 86 0.77 9.01 -2.45
C ARG A 86 1.32 7.64 -2.06
N LEU A 87 2.52 7.31 -2.54
CA LEU A 87 3.20 6.05 -2.23
C LEU A 87 3.52 5.95 -0.74
N ALA A 88 4.04 7.02 -0.12
CA ALA A 88 4.30 7.05 1.32
C ALA A 88 3.03 6.80 2.15
N VAL A 89 1.89 7.41 1.75
CA VAL A 89 0.60 7.17 2.42
C VAL A 89 0.12 5.74 2.19
N ALA A 90 0.24 5.19 0.98
CA ALA A 90 -0.15 3.80 0.70
C ALA A 90 0.64 2.80 1.57
N GLU A 91 1.95 3.00 1.70
CA GLU A 91 2.80 2.16 2.54
C GLU A 91 2.49 2.31 4.04
N MET A 92 2.22 3.54 4.49
CA MET A 92 1.76 3.78 5.85
C MET A 92 0.43 3.07 6.15
N THR A 93 -0.55 3.16 5.25
CA THR A 93 -1.83 2.47 5.38
C THR A 93 -1.66 0.95 5.42
N ALA A 94 -0.81 0.39 4.55
CA ALA A 94 -0.51 -1.05 4.56
C ALA A 94 0.17 -1.50 5.86
N ALA A 95 1.06 -0.67 6.42
CA ALA A 95 1.69 -0.95 7.72
C ALA A 95 0.68 -0.88 8.88
N VAL A 96 -0.22 0.11 8.87
CA VAL A 96 -1.32 0.21 9.84
C VAL A 96 -2.21 -1.03 9.75
N TYR A 97 -2.58 -1.47 8.54
CA TYR A 97 -3.36 -2.70 8.35
C TYR A 97 -2.70 -3.91 9.01
N LYS A 98 -1.40 -4.13 8.73
CA LYS A 98 -0.64 -5.24 9.31
C LYS A 98 -0.58 -5.19 10.84
N ALA A 99 -0.54 -4.00 11.42
CA ALA A 99 -0.57 -3.83 12.87
C ALA A 99 -1.98 -4.07 13.46
N VAL A 100 -3.03 -3.60 12.80
CA VAL A 100 -4.41 -3.70 13.30
C VAL A 100 -4.98 -5.12 13.15
N ARG A 101 -4.63 -5.86 12.09
CA ARG A 101 -5.19 -7.21 11.86
C ARG A 101 -4.88 -8.20 12.98
N ALA A 102 -3.84 -7.97 13.77
CA ALA A 102 -3.50 -8.78 14.94
C ALA A 102 -4.61 -8.76 16.03
N ASP A 103 -5.45 -7.73 16.04
CA ASP A 103 -6.60 -7.64 16.95
C ASP A 103 -7.81 -8.47 16.47
N TYR A 104 -7.80 -8.95 15.22
CA TYR A 104 -8.96 -9.55 14.55
C TYR A 104 -8.71 -10.93 13.95
N LYS A 105 -7.46 -11.34 13.79
CA LYS A 105 -7.05 -12.58 13.11
C LYS A 105 -6.13 -13.39 14.00
N THR A 106 -6.20 -14.72 13.89
CA THR A 106 -5.22 -15.59 14.54
C THR A 106 -3.86 -15.50 13.86
N ALA A 107 -2.81 -16.00 14.52
CA ALA A 107 -1.47 -16.06 13.93
C ALA A 107 -1.46 -16.89 12.64
N GLU A 108 -2.18 -18.01 12.62
CA GLU A 108 -2.28 -18.90 11.46
C GLU A 108 -3.00 -18.21 10.28
N GLU A 109 -4.04 -17.42 10.55
CA GLU A 109 -4.74 -16.65 9.52
C GLU A 109 -3.86 -15.54 8.93
N ILE A 110 -3.06 -14.89 9.78
CA ILE A 110 -2.09 -13.87 9.37
C ILE A 110 -0.98 -14.50 8.51
N GLU A 111 -0.42 -15.64 8.94
CA GLU A 111 0.61 -16.36 8.19
C GLU A 111 0.11 -16.85 6.85
N ARG A 112 -1.11 -17.40 6.80
CA ARG A 112 -1.77 -17.81 5.56
C ARG A 112 -1.94 -16.63 4.62
N GLU A 113 -2.47 -15.52 5.12
CA GLU A 113 -2.66 -14.30 4.34
C GLU A 113 -1.33 -13.74 3.79
N ASP A 114 -0.28 -13.71 4.60
CA ASP A 114 1.04 -13.21 4.18
C ASP A 114 1.67 -14.12 3.12
N ARG A 115 1.38 -15.43 3.15
CA ARG A 115 1.80 -16.39 2.13
C ARG A 115 1.00 -16.26 0.84
N GLU A 116 -0.32 -16.07 0.94
CA GLU A 116 -1.24 -16.01 -0.20
C GLU A 116 -1.16 -14.67 -0.95
N ALA A 117 -0.96 -13.56 -0.26
CA ALA A 117 -0.92 -12.23 -0.86
C ALA A 117 0.05 -12.08 -2.05
N PRO A 118 1.33 -12.50 -1.97
CA PRO A 118 2.22 -12.43 -3.13
C PRO A 118 1.82 -13.38 -4.27
N LEU A 119 1.21 -14.53 -3.97
CA LEU A 119 0.73 -15.47 -4.99
C LEU A 119 -0.46 -14.88 -5.76
N LEU A 120 -1.40 -14.24 -5.05
CA LEU A 120 -2.53 -13.55 -5.65
C LEU A 120 -2.08 -12.36 -6.50
N ALA A 121 -1.03 -11.63 -6.07
CA ALA A 121 -0.43 -10.56 -6.87
C ALA A 121 0.17 -11.10 -8.17
N ALA A 122 0.96 -12.18 -8.10
CA ALA A 122 1.53 -12.81 -9.29
C ALA A 122 0.44 -13.34 -10.24
N ALA A 123 -0.60 -13.98 -9.71
CA ALA A 123 -1.72 -14.46 -10.51
C ALA A 123 -2.47 -13.32 -11.20
N LEU A 124 -2.66 -12.18 -10.52
CA LEU A 124 -3.27 -11.00 -11.12
C LEU A 124 -2.44 -10.45 -12.28
N ASP A 125 -1.11 -10.46 -12.19
CA ASP A 125 -0.24 -9.98 -13.27
C ASP A 125 -0.30 -10.90 -14.50
N VAL A 126 -0.32 -12.22 -14.31
CA VAL A 126 -0.56 -13.19 -15.41
C VAL A 126 -1.90 -12.92 -16.11
N VAL A 127 -2.98 -12.72 -15.34
CA VAL A 127 -4.30 -12.43 -15.91
C VAL A 127 -4.30 -11.12 -16.70
N LYS A 128 -3.59 -10.08 -16.24
CA LYS A 128 -3.47 -8.83 -17.00
C LYS A 128 -2.75 -9.04 -18.33
N GLU A 129 -1.64 -9.79 -18.33
CA GLU A 129 -0.89 -10.12 -19.55
C GLU A 129 -1.76 -10.87 -20.57
N GLU A 130 -2.53 -11.86 -20.12
CA GLU A 130 -3.47 -12.59 -20.98
C GLU A 130 -4.56 -11.68 -21.56
N VAL A 131 -5.13 -10.78 -20.75
CA VAL A 131 -6.13 -9.81 -21.22
C VAL A 131 -5.55 -8.83 -22.24
N GLU A 132 -4.33 -8.34 -22.03
CA GLU A 132 -3.63 -7.45 -22.98
C GLU A 132 -3.37 -8.14 -24.32
N GLN A 133 -2.98 -9.42 -24.31
CA GLN A 133 -2.80 -10.22 -25.52
C GLN A 133 -4.11 -10.42 -26.29
N ILE A 134 -5.24 -10.62 -25.60
CA ILE A 134 -6.56 -10.79 -26.22
C ILE A 134 -7.10 -9.46 -26.79
N THR A 135 -6.77 -8.33 -26.16
CA THR A 135 -7.35 -7.03 -26.49
C THR A 135 -6.51 -6.17 -27.44
N THR A 136 -5.27 -6.57 -27.76
CA THR A 136 -4.44 -5.90 -28.77
C THR A 136 -4.83 -6.37 -30.18
N PRO A 137 -5.37 -5.51 -31.06
CA PRO A 137 -5.77 -5.92 -32.41
C PRO A 137 -4.54 -6.30 -33.24
N ALA A 138 -4.63 -7.43 -33.95
CA ALA A 138 -3.66 -7.87 -34.95
C ALA A 138 -3.70 -6.94 -36.18
N THR A 139 -3.09 -5.76 -36.09
CA THR A 139 -2.97 -4.79 -37.21
C THR A 139 -1.53 -4.54 -37.62
N GLU A 140 -0.69 -5.59 -37.66
CA GLU A 140 0.63 -5.52 -38.30
C GLU A 140 0.90 -6.63 -39.34
N ASN A 141 -0.12 -7.34 -39.84
CA ASN A 141 0.04 -8.31 -40.93
C ASN A 141 -0.90 -8.03 -42.13
N ALA A 142 -0.89 -6.80 -42.63
CA ALA A 142 -1.50 -6.47 -43.93
C ALA A 142 -0.59 -5.51 -44.73
N ALA A 143 0.65 -5.92 -44.93
CA ALA A 143 1.52 -5.38 -45.97
C ALA A 143 2.29 -6.56 -46.59
N ALA A 144 1.59 -7.30 -47.47
CA ALA A 144 2.18 -8.25 -48.41
C ALA A 144 1.48 -8.08 -49.76
#